data_AF-A0A218P8G2-F1
#
_entry.id   AF-A0A218P8G2-F1
#
_cell.length_a   1.000
_cell.length_b   1.000
_cell.length_c   1.000
_cell.angle_alpha   90.00
_cell.angle_beta   90.00
_cell.angle_gamma   90.00
#
_symmetry.space_group_name_H-M   'P 1'
#
loop_
_entity.id
_entity.type
_entity.pdbx_description
1 polymer ?
#
loop_
_entity_poly.entity_id
_entity_poly.type
_entity_poly.pdbx_seq_one_letter_code
_entity_poly.pdbx_strand_id
1 'polypeptide(L)'
;MRRRMIKAVSFFVLSLVFLGFVSAMTLEDIKGIAAAPAQEGDVQFTWWDQWLENPIQLSDGRTIWMQTNFWNIVDGQGEVYMRFIKSTEEVAFYVDLSDVQTQWGGIAWATPEVIIDGRAPAQWWGDKPPVGGYSHFQLPLPASDVSTHDSIWVKVKYDVARRDDTLVRYGINIWFEDKGSGAPIGEIYIPFFDDFGGIVGDRTDVGEVTSTVILNGEMKNIKFTIQRALSGGGWGVLLFMPQEQLPASGEVIIDIKPMIDKVIEQLDGFFGIPVDSQQWTSISIGSYSGSEGTAFNYGWILHDARILSPSEAPKIIKTTETVTKTETMTITETKTETKTETVTETKTETKTETKTETTGGGGICGPAAIIGLAIVPLLLRKRR
;
A
#
# COMPACT_ATOMS: atom_id res chain seq x y z
N MET A 1 -44.45 2.07 65.25
CA MET A 1 -43.40 2.66 64.41
C MET A 1 -42.52 1.56 63.82
N ARG A 2 -42.72 1.16 62.56
CA ARG A 2 -41.83 0.23 61.84
C ARG A 2 -41.43 0.90 60.53
N ARG A 3 -40.18 1.38 60.45
CA ARG A 3 -39.56 1.93 59.23
C ARG A 3 -39.31 0.77 58.26
N ARG A 4 -39.95 0.80 57.09
CA ARG A 4 -39.60 -0.07 55.96
C ARG A 4 -38.42 0.56 55.20
N MET A 5 -37.29 -0.14 55.19
CA MET A 5 -36.16 0.14 54.30
C MET A 5 -36.59 -0.08 52.85
N ILE A 6 -36.45 0.96 52.03
CA ILE A 6 -36.51 0.88 50.57
C ILE A 6 -35.16 0.33 50.12
N LYS A 7 -35.14 -0.91 49.60
CA LYS A 7 -33.97 -1.47 48.92
C LYS A 7 -33.86 -0.77 47.56
N ALA A 8 -32.82 0.02 47.38
CA ALA A 8 -32.41 0.51 46.07
C ALA A 8 -31.96 -0.70 45.23
N VAL A 9 -32.74 -1.02 44.20
CA VAL A 9 -32.35 -1.97 43.16
C VAL A 9 -31.45 -1.20 42.20
N SER A 10 -30.13 -1.36 42.34
CA SER A 10 -29.18 -0.90 41.33
C SER A 10 -29.38 -1.71 40.06
N PHE A 11 -30.01 -1.09 39.06
CA PHE A 11 -30.04 -1.60 37.69
C PHE A 11 -28.62 -1.50 37.13
N PHE A 12 -27.90 -2.63 37.13
CA PHE A 12 -26.67 -2.79 36.38
C PHE A 12 -27.08 -2.94 34.90
N VAL A 13 -27.07 -1.84 34.15
CA VAL A 13 -27.16 -1.89 32.69
C VAL A 13 -25.83 -2.46 32.21
N LEU A 14 -25.79 -3.77 32.03
CA LEU A 14 -24.72 -4.44 31.31
C LEU A 14 -24.88 -4.03 29.84
N SER A 15 -24.26 -2.91 29.45
CA SER A 15 -24.04 -2.59 28.05
C SER A 15 -23.13 -3.66 27.48
N LEU A 16 -23.74 -4.73 26.98
CA LEU A 16 -23.15 -5.60 25.98
C LEU A 16 -22.81 -4.70 24.79
N VAL A 17 -21.59 -4.17 24.80
CA VAL A 17 -20.95 -3.71 23.58
C VAL A 17 -20.79 -4.98 22.75
N PHE A 18 -21.81 -5.27 21.94
CA PHE A 18 -21.66 -6.08 20.75
C PHE A 18 -20.66 -5.32 19.87
N LEU A 19 -19.37 -5.48 20.16
CA LEU A 19 -18.33 -5.34 19.17
C LEU A 19 -18.73 -6.36 18.10
N GLY A 20 -19.46 -5.90 17.10
CA GLY A 20 -19.86 -6.69 15.96
C GLY A 20 -18.58 -7.10 15.27
N PHE A 21 -18.04 -8.25 15.67
CA PHE A 21 -17.07 -8.99 14.88
C PHE A 21 -17.83 -9.35 13.61
N VAL A 22 -17.75 -8.46 12.62
CA VAL A 22 -18.08 -8.82 11.25
C VAL A 22 -17.09 -9.94 10.92
N SER A 23 -17.60 -11.15 10.74
CA SER A 23 -16.76 -12.26 10.31
C SER A 23 -16.08 -11.85 9.02
N ALA A 24 -14.76 -12.00 8.94
CA ALA A 24 -14.04 -11.81 7.68
C ALA A 24 -14.69 -12.71 6.62
N MET A 25 -14.83 -12.18 5.40
CA MET A 25 -15.38 -12.94 4.28
C MET A 25 -14.49 -14.12 3.93
N THR A 26 -15.09 -15.24 3.52
CA THR A 26 -14.35 -16.39 3.00
C THR A 26 -14.08 -16.23 1.51
N LEU A 27 -13.15 -17.03 0.97
CA LEU A 27 -12.90 -17.08 -0.47
C LEU A 27 -14.16 -17.45 -1.27
N GLU A 28 -14.98 -18.36 -0.73
CA GLU A 28 -16.22 -18.78 -1.39
C GLU A 28 -17.25 -17.65 -1.43
N ASP A 29 -17.34 -16.84 -0.37
CA ASP A 29 -18.22 -15.66 -0.35
C ASP A 29 -17.79 -14.64 -1.41
N ILE A 30 -16.49 -14.36 -1.49
CA ILE A 30 -15.93 -13.41 -2.46
C ILE A 30 -16.12 -13.93 -3.89
N LYS A 31 -15.84 -15.22 -4.14
CA LYS A 31 -16.11 -15.88 -5.42
C LYS A 31 -17.58 -15.76 -5.80
N GLY A 32 -18.49 -16.07 -4.88
CA GLY A 32 -19.93 -16.01 -5.12
C GLY A 32 -20.40 -14.63 -5.58
N ILE A 33 -19.76 -13.56 -5.10
CA ILE A 33 -20.07 -12.18 -5.50
C ILE A 33 -19.40 -11.82 -6.84
N ALA A 34 -18.11 -12.09 -6.98
CA ALA A 34 -17.33 -11.74 -8.17
C ALA A 34 -17.78 -12.53 -9.42
N ALA A 35 -18.12 -13.81 -9.26
CA ALA A 35 -18.54 -14.71 -10.33
C ALA A 35 -20.05 -14.72 -10.59
N ALA A 36 -20.86 -14.09 -9.74
CA ALA A 36 -22.30 -14.02 -9.97
C ALA A 36 -22.62 -13.34 -11.31
N PRO A 37 -23.70 -13.73 -12.01
CA PRO A 37 -24.07 -13.12 -13.28
C PRO A 37 -24.21 -11.60 -13.16
N ALA A 38 -23.59 -10.88 -14.10
CA ALA A 38 -23.74 -9.43 -14.21
C ALA A 38 -25.22 -9.04 -14.35
N GLN A 39 -25.62 -8.06 -13.57
CA GLN A 39 -26.93 -7.41 -13.66
C GLN A 39 -26.84 -6.16 -14.57
N GLU A 40 -27.98 -5.55 -14.87
CA GLU A 40 -28.01 -4.31 -15.66
C GLU A 40 -27.17 -3.20 -14.99
N GLY A 41 -26.21 -2.66 -15.74
CA GLY A 41 -25.30 -1.61 -15.28
C GLY A 41 -24.02 -2.11 -14.61
N ASP A 42 -23.92 -3.41 -14.29
CA ASP A 42 -22.67 -3.99 -13.83
C ASP A 42 -21.62 -3.98 -14.95
N VAL A 43 -20.36 -3.98 -14.54
CA VAL A 43 -19.23 -4.27 -15.44
C VAL A 43 -18.55 -5.50 -14.89
N GLN A 44 -18.33 -6.52 -15.73
CA GLN A 44 -17.71 -7.76 -15.29
C GLN A 44 -16.69 -8.23 -16.30
N PHE A 45 -15.51 -8.56 -15.79
CA PHE A 45 -14.41 -9.14 -16.53
C PHE A 45 -14.28 -10.61 -16.20
N THR A 46 -14.00 -11.37 -17.25
CA THR A 46 -13.43 -12.72 -17.18
C THR A 46 -12.14 -12.69 -18.01
N TRP A 47 -11.13 -13.49 -17.62
CA TRP A 47 -9.82 -13.71 -18.30
C TRP A 47 -9.91 -13.55 -19.85
N TRP A 48 -9.05 -12.90 -20.66
CA TRP A 48 -7.58 -12.71 -20.77
C TRP A 48 -7.21 -11.29 -21.28
N ASP A 49 -8.19 -10.44 -21.58
CA ASP A 49 -7.99 -9.08 -22.09
C ASP A 49 -9.31 -8.32 -21.96
N GLN A 50 -9.50 -7.64 -20.83
CA GLN A 50 -10.64 -6.73 -20.67
C GLN A 50 -10.14 -5.39 -20.18
N TRP A 51 -10.11 -4.47 -21.12
CA TRP A 51 -9.84 -3.06 -20.88
C TRP A 51 -11.20 -2.40 -20.73
N LEU A 52 -11.37 -1.53 -19.73
CA LEU A 52 -12.49 -0.61 -19.78
C LEU A 52 -12.34 0.25 -21.05
N GLU A 53 -13.44 0.44 -21.77
CA GLU A 53 -13.48 1.47 -22.81
C GLU A 53 -13.70 2.86 -22.20
N ASN A 54 -14.47 2.91 -21.10
CA ASN A 54 -14.88 4.13 -20.44
C ASN A 54 -14.75 3.98 -18.90
N PRO A 55 -14.44 5.07 -18.18
CA PRO A 55 -14.54 5.10 -16.72
C PRO A 55 -15.93 4.69 -16.22
N ILE A 56 -15.97 4.05 -15.06
CA ILE A 56 -17.22 3.68 -14.38
C ILE A 56 -17.72 4.90 -13.61
N GLN A 57 -18.95 5.33 -13.88
CA GLN A 57 -19.58 6.45 -13.19
C GLN A 57 -20.31 5.99 -11.91
N LEU A 58 -19.88 6.54 -10.79
CA LEU A 58 -20.52 6.36 -9.48
C LEU A 58 -21.69 7.32 -9.29
N SER A 59 -22.58 6.97 -8.36
CA SER A 59 -23.82 7.69 -8.05
C SER A 59 -23.60 9.08 -7.46
N ASP A 60 -22.43 9.31 -6.86
CA ASP A 60 -22.04 10.59 -6.26
C ASP A 60 -21.28 11.52 -7.23
N GLY A 61 -21.20 11.15 -8.51
CA GLY A 61 -20.55 11.97 -9.55
C GLY A 61 -19.08 11.62 -9.78
N ARG A 62 -18.45 10.81 -8.93
CA ARG A 62 -17.08 10.34 -9.14
C ARG A 62 -17.00 9.28 -10.25
N THR A 63 -15.82 9.11 -10.81
CA THR A 63 -15.50 8.02 -11.73
C THR A 63 -14.35 7.18 -11.19
N ILE A 64 -14.36 5.88 -11.51
CA ILE A 64 -13.29 4.95 -11.19
C ILE A 64 -12.86 4.16 -12.42
N TRP A 65 -11.68 3.56 -12.36
CA TRP A 65 -11.20 2.60 -13.35
C TRP A 65 -10.80 1.32 -12.65
N MET A 66 -11.19 0.16 -13.17
CA MET A 66 -10.80 -1.13 -12.62
C MET A 66 -10.03 -1.95 -13.67
N GLN A 67 -9.03 -2.71 -13.23
CA GLN A 67 -8.24 -3.57 -14.10
C GLN A 67 -7.67 -4.78 -13.35
N THR A 68 -7.54 -5.90 -14.04
CA THR A 68 -6.94 -7.13 -13.48
C THR A 68 -5.41 -7.09 -13.48
N ASN A 69 -4.81 -6.41 -14.46
CA ASN A 69 -3.39 -6.08 -14.55
C ASN A 69 -2.45 -7.28 -14.27
N PHE A 70 -2.56 -8.32 -15.10
CA PHE A 70 -1.71 -9.51 -15.05
C PHE A 70 -0.41 -9.33 -15.81
N TRP A 71 0.38 -8.34 -15.40
CA TRP A 71 1.57 -7.87 -16.12
C TRP A 71 2.63 -8.95 -16.34
N ASN A 72 2.78 -9.93 -15.45
CA ASN A 72 3.79 -10.99 -15.57
C ASN A 72 3.21 -12.34 -16.03
N ILE A 73 1.88 -12.51 -16.10
CA ILE A 73 1.28 -13.81 -16.40
C ILE A 73 1.08 -13.93 -17.92
N VAL A 74 1.62 -14.99 -18.52
CA VAL A 74 1.47 -15.26 -19.96
C VAL A 74 0.51 -16.40 -20.25
N ASP A 75 0.35 -17.33 -19.30
CA ASP A 75 -0.57 -18.45 -19.40
C ASP A 75 -0.92 -18.98 -17.99
N GLY A 76 -2.01 -19.72 -17.89
CA GLY A 76 -2.50 -20.34 -16.65
C GLY A 76 -3.88 -20.96 -16.85
N GLN A 77 -4.24 -21.88 -15.95
CA GLN A 77 -5.52 -22.57 -15.97
C GLN A 77 -6.35 -22.21 -14.74
N GLY A 78 -7.63 -21.93 -14.95
CA GLY A 78 -8.57 -21.65 -13.87
C GLY A 78 -9.52 -20.51 -14.21
N GLU A 79 -9.86 -19.71 -13.21
CA GLU A 79 -10.88 -18.67 -13.33
C GLU A 79 -10.42 -17.35 -12.73
N VAL A 80 -10.85 -16.27 -13.38
CA VAL A 80 -10.67 -14.90 -12.90
C VAL A 80 -11.96 -14.15 -13.11
N TYR A 81 -12.36 -13.42 -12.07
CA TYR A 81 -13.48 -12.51 -12.10
C TYR A 81 -13.07 -11.16 -11.52
N MET A 82 -13.45 -10.08 -12.20
CA MET A 82 -13.46 -8.75 -11.61
C MET A 82 -14.79 -8.09 -11.95
N ARG A 83 -15.52 -7.63 -10.96
CA ARG A 83 -16.88 -7.12 -11.15
C ARG A 83 -17.10 -5.83 -10.39
N PHE A 84 -17.58 -4.81 -11.10
CA PHE A 84 -18.25 -3.67 -10.51
C PHE A 84 -19.75 -3.96 -10.43
N ILE A 85 -20.34 -3.78 -9.25
CA ILE A 85 -21.75 -4.07 -8.95
C ILE A 85 -22.50 -2.76 -8.86
N LYS A 86 -23.36 -2.44 -9.84
CA LYS A 86 -23.96 -1.10 -9.93
C LYS A 86 -24.90 -0.76 -8.79
N SER A 87 -25.58 -1.75 -8.22
CA SER A 87 -26.57 -1.56 -7.16
C SER A 87 -25.94 -1.21 -5.81
N THR A 88 -24.71 -1.66 -5.55
CA THR A 88 -23.97 -1.40 -4.30
C THR A 88 -22.74 -0.51 -4.50
N GLU A 89 -22.33 -0.29 -5.75
CA GLU A 89 -21.11 0.41 -6.16
C GLU A 89 -19.81 -0.21 -5.61
N GLU A 90 -19.86 -1.51 -5.34
CA GLU A 90 -18.72 -2.30 -4.87
C GLU A 90 -17.93 -2.87 -6.05
N VAL A 91 -16.65 -3.14 -5.83
CA VAL A 91 -15.81 -3.88 -6.78
C VAL A 91 -15.33 -5.17 -6.13
N ALA A 92 -15.60 -6.31 -6.75
CA ALA A 92 -15.15 -7.62 -6.30
C ALA A 92 -14.13 -8.19 -7.28
N PHE A 93 -13.07 -8.79 -6.76
CA PHE A 93 -12.07 -9.52 -7.51
C PHE A 93 -11.89 -10.92 -6.93
N TYR A 94 -11.77 -11.91 -7.80
CA TYR A 94 -11.47 -13.28 -7.44
C TYR A 94 -10.56 -13.91 -8.49
N VAL A 95 -9.61 -14.69 -8.04
CA VAL A 95 -8.74 -15.50 -8.88
C VAL A 95 -8.51 -16.86 -8.24
N ASP A 96 -8.58 -17.91 -9.06
CA ASP A 96 -8.09 -19.25 -8.74
C ASP A 96 -7.36 -19.77 -9.98
N LEU A 97 -6.04 -19.59 -9.99
CA LEU A 97 -5.20 -20.03 -11.10
C LEU A 97 -4.21 -21.09 -10.65
N SER A 98 -3.94 -22.00 -11.58
CA SER A 98 -2.97 -23.08 -11.49
C SER A 98 -2.12 -23.11 -12.76
N ASP A 99 -0.97 -23.79 -12.70
CA ASP A 99 -0.02 -23.89 -13.80
C ASP A 99 0.34 -22.52 -14.42
N VAL A 100 0.44 -21.50 -13.58
CA VAL A 100 0.77 -20.13 -13.98
C VAL A 100 2.16 -20.11 -14.59
N GLN A 101 2.23 -19.63 -15.83
CA GLN A 101 3.47 -19.36 -16.55
C GLN A 101 3.71 -17.86 -16.54
N THR A 102 4.93 -17.46 -16.23
CA THR A 102 5.31 -16.05 -16.11
C THR A 102 6.30 -15.64 -17.19
N GLN A 103 6.20 -14.38 -17.64
CA GLN A 103 7.10 -13.82 -18.66
C GLN A 103 8.53 -13.65 -18.12
N TRP A 104 8.66 -13.23 -16.86
CA TRP A 104 9.94 -12.87 -16.24
C TRP A 104 10.32 -13.71 -15.02
N GLY A 105 9.57 -14.77 -14.72
CA GLY A 105 9.78 -15.53 -13.48
C GLY A 105 9.37 -14.74 -12.24
N GLY A 106 9.95 -15.13 -11.09
CA GLY A 106 9.68 -14.49 -9.81
C GLY A 106 8.36 -14.92 -9.17
N ILE A 107 8.10 -14.38 -7.99
CA ILE A 107 6.95 -14.75 -7.13
C ILE A 107 5.81 -13.73 -7.17
N ALA A 108 5.95 -12.68 -7.98
CA ALA A 108 5.00 -11.59 -8.10
C ALA A 108 4.55 -11.44 -9.54
N TRP A 109 3.24 -11.44 -9.75
CA TRP A 109 2.67 -11.76 -11.05
C TRP A 109 1.62 -10.75 -11.54
N ALA A 110 0.90 -10.14 -10.60
CA ALA A 110 -0.36 -9.47 -10.91
C ALA A 110 -0.64 -8.31 -9.95
N THR A 111 -1.29 -7.27 -10.47
CA THR A 111 -1.70 -6.08 -9.71
C THR A 111 -3.16 -5.66 -9.93
N PRO A 112 -4.16 -6.53 -9.67
CA PRO A 112 -5.55 -6.15 -9.87
C PRO A 112 -5.92 -5.02 -8.91
N GLU A 113 -6.51 -3.97 -9.47
CA GLU A 113 -6.66 -2.68 -8.79
C GLU A 113 -7.82 -1.84 -9.33
N VAL A 114 -8.24 -0.89 -8.50
CA VAL A 114 -9.21 0.16 -8.82
C VAL A 114 -8.53 1.51 -8.66
N ILE A 115 -8.31 2.24 -9.75
CA ILE A 115 -7.86 3.63 -9.73
C ILE A 115 -9.05 4.50 -9.32
N ILE A 116 -8.89 5.23 -8.21
CA ILE A 116 -9.95 6.05 -7.62
C ILE A 116 -9.76 7.54 -7.89
N ASP A 117 -8.56 7.96 -8.33
CA ASP A 117 -8.27 9.29 -8.87
C ASP A 117 -7.05 9.22 -9.81
N GLY A 118 -7.08 10.03 -10.87
CA GLY A 118 -6.01 10.17 -11.83
C GLY A 118 -5.96 9.08 -12.89
N ARG A 119 -4.75 8.65 -13.25
CA ARG A 119 -4.49 7.67 -14.31
C ARG A 119 -3.13 7.03 -14.14
N ALA A 120 -2.95 5.83 -14.68
CA ALA A 120 -1.60 5.26 -14.84
C ALA A 120 -0.68 6.23 -15.63
N PRO A 121 0.65 6.04 -15.59
CA PRO A 121 1.59 6.83 -16.36
C PRO A 121 1.17 7.03 -17.81
N ALA A 122 1.30 8.24 -18.33
CA ALA A 122 0.69 8.66 -19.61
C ALA A 122 1.21 7.82 -20.78
N GLN A 123 2.48 7.40 -20.69
CA GLN A 123 3.12 6.51 -21.65
C GLN A 123 2.36 5.18 -21.81
N TRP A 124 1.68 4.70 -20.77
CA TRP A 124 0.87 3.48 -20.78
C TRP A 124 -0.62 3.77 -20.94
N TRP A 125 -1.10 4.87 -20.33
CA TRP A 125 -2.51 5.22 -20.31
C TRP A 125 -3.02 5.68 -21.69
N GLY A 126 -2.16 6.37 -22.45
CA GLY A 126 -2.50 7.01 -23.70
C GLY A 126 -3.45 8.20 -23.50
N ASP A 127 -4.35 8.40 -24.47
CA ASP A 127 -5.24 9.56 -24.50
C ASP A 127 -6.54 9.40 -23.69
N LYS A 128 -6.63 8.35 -22.86
CA LYS A 128 -7.81 8.12 -22.02
C LYS A 128 -7.91 9.21 -20.95
N PRO A 129 -9.12 9.70 -20.61
CA PRO A 129 -9.27 10.67 -19.55
C PRO A 129 -8.84 10.08 -18.19
N PRO A 130 -8.31 10.90 -17.26
CA PRO A 130 -8.17 10.48 -15.88
C PRO A 130 -9.55 10.23 -15.25
N VAL A 131 -9.57 9.37 -14.24
CA VAL A 131 -10.74 9.14 -13.37
C VAL A 131 -10.65 9.99 -12.11
N GLY A 132 -11.69 10.00 -11.29
CA GLY A 132 -11.77 10.81 -10.07
C GLY A 132 -13.02 11.68 -10.06
N GLY A 133 -12.87 13.00 -10.06
CA GLY A 133 -13.99 13.94 -9.95
C GLY A 133 -14.17 14.51 -8.54
N TYR A 134 -13.11 14.55 -7.74
CA TYR A 134 -13.14 15.28 -6.47
C TYR A 134 -12.93 16.77 -6.73
N SER A 135 -13.80 17.60 -6.17
CA SER A 135 -13.69 19.06 -6.32
C SER A 135 -12.54 19.67 -5.51
N HIS A 136 -12.03 18.93 -4.52
CA HIS A 136 -10.98 19.36 -3.59
C HIS A 136 -9.60 18.77 -3.88
N PHE A 137 -9.50 17.79 -4.76
CA PHE A 137 -8.25 17.09 -5.05
C PHE A 137 -8.35 16.41 -6.43
N GLN A 138 -7.36 16.58 -7.31
CA GLN A 138 -7.42 15.94 -8.62
C GLN A 138 -6.03 15.56 -9.09
N LEU A 139 -5.86 14.31 -9.45
CA LEU A 139 -4.69 13.82 -10.15
C LEU A 139 -4.90 13.86 -11.67
N PRO A 140 -3.84 14.06 -12.48
CA PRO A 140 -2.44 14.22 -12.07
C PRO A 140 -2.11 15.57 -11.40
N LEU A 141 -1.29 15.55 -10.34
CA LEU A 141 -0.89 16.71 -9.53
C LEU A 141 0.65 16.90 -9.59
N PRO A 142 1.16 18.10 -9.92
CA PRO A 142 2.60 18.38 -9.80
C PRO A 142 3.12 18.15 -8.37
N ALA A 143 4.29 17.55 -8.23
CA ALA A 143 4.85 17.26 -6.90
C ALA A 143 5.05 18.51 -6.03
N SER A 144 5.37 19.65 -6.65
CA SER A 144 5.45 20.96 -5.98
C SER A 144 4.17 21.34 -5.23
N ASP A 145 3.03 20.92 -5.75
CA ASP A 145 1.71 21.35 -5.30
C ASP A 145 1.19 20.48 -4.14
N VAL A 146 1.83 19.35 -3.86
CA VAL A 146 1.53 18.52 -2.68
C VAL A 146 1.73 19.31 -1.38
N SER A 147 2.70 20.24 -1.37
CA SER A 147 2.97 21.11 -0.22
C SER A 147 1.80 22.05 0.16
N THR A 148 0.84 22.26 -0.75
CA THR A 148 -0.34 23.10 -0.51
C THR A 148 -1.43 22.41 0.30
N HIS A 149 -1.31 21.10 0.51
CA HIS A 149 -2.25 20.31 1.31
C HIS A 149 -1.69 20.12 2.71
N ASP A 150 -2.49 20.31 3.77
CA ASP A 150 -2.02 20.02 5.14
C ASP A 150 -2.03 18.52 5.45
N SER A 151 -2.96 17.78 4.83
CA SER A 151 -3.15 16.34 4.95
C SER A 151 -3.86 15.81 3.71
N ILE A 152 -3.71 14.51 3.42
CA ILE A 152 -4.37 13.84 2.30
C ILE A 152 -4.96 12.54 2.83
N TRP A 153 -6.23 12.58 3.19
CA TRP A 153 -6.92 11.46 3.81
C TRP A 153 -7.54 10.53 2.78
N VAL A 154 -7.16 9.26 2.84
CA VAL A 154 -7.70 8.20 1.99
C VAL A 154 -8.50 7.25 2.85
N LYS A 155 -9.75 7.02 2.48
CA LYS A 155 -10.63 6.03 3.07
C LYS A 155 -10.67 4.79 2.19
N VAL A 156 -10.56 3.62 2.80
CA VAL A 156 -10.71 2.31 2.16
C VAL A 156 -11.48 1.37 3.08
N LYS A 157 -12.59 0.80 2.60
CA LYS A 157 -13.34 -0.27 3.27
C LYS A 157 -13.30 -1.52 2.40
N TYR A 158 -12.85 -2.63 2.97
CA TYR A 158 -12.55 -3.82 2.18
C TYR A 158 -12.63 -5.12 2.98
N ASP A 159 -12.66 -6.21 2.22
CA ASP A 159 -12.47 -7.59 2.68
C ASP A 159 -11.46 -8.28 1.75
N VAL A 160 -10.50 -9.02 2.31
CA VAL A 160 -9.57 -9.87 1.56
C VAL A 160 -9.56 -11.27 2.16
N ALA A 161 -9.68 -12.27 1.30
CA ALA A 161 -9.45 -13.67 1.65
C ALA A 161 -8.39 -14.25 0.72
N ARG A 162 -7.55 -15.16 1.22
CA ARG A 162 -6.49 -15.82 0.44
C ARG A 162 -6.21 -17.21 0.97
N ARG A 163 -5.71 -18.07 0.11
CA ARG A 163 -5.14 -19.36 0.48
C ARG A 163 -3.74 -19.16 1.07
N ASP A 164 -3.33 -20.03 1.99
CA ASP A 164 -2.06 -19.89 2.73
C ASP A 164 -0.79 -19.89 1.86
N ASP A 165 -0.84 -20.48 0.67
CA ASP A 165 0.27 -20.53 -0.29
C ASP A 165 0.25 -19.39 -1.32
N THR A 166 -0.63 -18.39 -1.12
CA THR A 166 -0.79 -17.23 -1.99
C THR A 166 -0.23 -16.01 -1.30
N LEU A 167 0.66 -15.29 -2.00
CA LEU A 167 1.27 -14.07 -1.51
C LEU A 167 0.42 -12.87 -1.96
N VAL A 168 -0.05 -12.09 -0.99
CA VAL A 168 -0.82 -10.87 -1.24
C VAL A 168 -0.24 -9.71 -0.45
N ARG A 169 -0.06 -8.60 -1.16
CA ARG A 169 0.12 -7.27 -0.60
C ARG A 169 -1.08 -6.44 -0.99
N TYR A 170 -1.97 -6.15 -0.04
CA TYR A 170 -3.17 -5.35 -0.33
C TYR A 170 -3.07 -3.97 0.31
N GLY A 171 -3.46 -2.93 -0.42
CA GLY A 171 -3.46 -1.56 0.09
C GLY A 171 -3.54 -0.52 -1.03
N ILE A 172 -2.86 0.60 -0.81
CA ILE A 172 -2.83 1.73 -1.75
C ILE A 172 -1.61 1.58 -2.67
N ASN A 173 -1.83 1.68 -3.97
CA ASN A 173 -0.78 1.80 -4.98
C ASN A 173 -0.82 3.21 -5.60
N ILE A 174 0.35 3.78 -5.85
CA ILE A 174 0.50 5.14 -6.36
C ILE A 174 1.56 5.15 -7.45
N TRP A 175 1.30 5.91 -8.51
CA TRP A 175 2.28 6.16 -9.57
C TRP A 175 2.71 7.62 -9.63
N PHE A 176 4.00 7.81 -9.86
CA PHE A 176 4.59 9.07 -10.30
C PHE A 176 5.12 8.93 -11.73
N GLU A 177 4.97 9.99 -12.51
CA GLU A 177 5.52 10.10 -13.85
C GLU A 177 6.40 11.35 -14.02
N ASP A 178 7.27 11.31 -15.02
CA ASP A 178 7.96 12.48 -15.52
C ASP A 178 6.96 13.36 -16.29
N LYS A 179 6.81 14.61 -15.86
CA LYS A 179 5.85 15.57 -16.41
C LYS A 179 6.05 15.86 -17.91
N GLY A 180 7.28 15.73 -18.41
CA GLY A 180 7.60 16.03 -19.80
C GLY A 180 7.29 14.89 -20.77
N SER A 181 7.60 13.66 -20.35
CA SER A 181 7.52 12.46 -21.18
C SER A 181 6.31 11.57 -20.87
N GLY A 182 5.71 11.71 -19.69
CA GLY A 182 4.68 10.80 -19.18
C GLY A 182 5.23 9.41 -18.81
N ALA A 183 6.56 9.26 -18.74
CA ALA A 183 7.21 8.01 -18.41
C ALA A 183 7.09 7.74 -16.89
N PRO A 184 6.91 6.48 -16.46
CA PRO A 184 6.92 6.11 -15.05
C PRO A 184 8.26 6.48 -14.41
N ILE A 185 8.22 7.11 -13.25
CA ILE A 185 9.43 7.43 -12.45
C ILE A 185 9.37 6.89 -11.03
N GLY A 186 8.16 6.61 -10.52
CA GLY A 186 7.95 6.12 -9.17
C GLY A 186 6.75 5.17 -9.10
N GLU A 187 6.97 4.01 -8.49
CA GLU A 187 5.95 3.04 -8.13
C GLU A 187 5.92 2.88 -6.61
N ILE A 188 4.79 3.22 -5.99
CA ILE A 188 4.70 3.41 -4.55
C ILE A 188 3.63 2.47 -4.00
N TYR A 189 3.99 1.77 -2.94
CA TYR A 189 3.13 0.85 -2.23
C TYR A 189 2.95 1.27 -0.78
N ILE A 190 1.70 1.42 -0.33
CA ILE A 190 1.34 1.60 1.08
C ILE A 190 0.40 0.45 1.47
N PRO A 191 0.95 -0.74 1.76
CA PRO A 191 0.16 -1.89 2.13
C PRO A 191 -0.52 -1.73 3.48
N PHE A 192 -1.68 -2.33 3.60
CA PHE A 192 -2.31 -2.65 4.87
C PHE A 192 -1.68 -3.92 5.45
N PHE A 193 -1.41 -4.90 4.57
CA PHE A 193 -0.58 -6.05 4.90
C PHE A 193 0.26 -6.49 3.69
N ASP A 194 1.35 -7.23 3.94
CA ASP A 194 2.33 -7.65 2.94
C ASP A 194 2.92 -9.04 3.23
N ASP A 195 2.49 -10.05 2.46
CA ASP A 195 3.03 -11.42 2.59
C ASP A 195 4.42 -11.60 1.98
N PHE A 196 4.87 -10.66 1.14
CA PHE A 196 6.20 -10.74 0.52
C PHE A 196 7.33 -10.35 1.48
N GLY A 197 7.00 -9.82 2.66
CA GLY A 197 7.97 -9.32 3.62
C GLY A 197 8.85 -8.21 3.05
N GLY A 198 8.27 -7.32 2.24
CA GLY A 198 8.94 -6.19 1.61
C GLY A 198 9.07 -6.27 0.09
N ILE A 199 9.83 -5.35 -0.52
CA ILE A 199 10.08 -5.33 -1.98
C ILE A 199 10.72 -6.67 -2.42
N VAL A 200 10.24 -7.27 -3.50
CA VAL A 200 10.83 -8.50 -4.04
C VAL A 200 12.12 -8.16 -4.79
N GLY A 201 13.24 -8.71 -4.34
CA GLY A 201 14.57 -8.47 -4.92
C GLY A 201 15.43 -7.50 -4.10
N ASP A 202 16.42 -6.89 -4.76
CA ASP A 202 17.37 -5.98 -4.11
C ASP A 202 16.67 -4.72 -3.60
N ARG A 203 16.83 -4.46 -2.30
CA ARG A 203 16.15 -3.37 -1.60
C ARG A 203 17.02 -2.75 -0.52
N THR A 204 16.66 -1.55 -0.10
CA THR A 204 17.32 -0.82 0.98
C THR A 204 16.25 -0.24 1.90
N ASP A 205 16.40 -0.44 3.21
CA ASP A 205 15.62 0.28 4.20
C ASP A 205 16.16 1.71 4.31
N VAL A 206 15.30 2.72 4.12
CA VAL A 206 15.69 4.14 4.03
C VAL A 206 15.14 4.99 5.16
N GLY A 207 14.46 4.37 6.12
CA GLY A 207 14.00 5.03 7.35
C GLY A 207 12.57 4.64 7.70
N GLU A 208 11.91 5.52 8.44
CA GLU A 208 10.56 5.33 8.94
C GLU A 208 9.74 6.62 8.76
N VAL A 209 8.42 6.47 8.63
CA VAL A 209 7.46 7.58 8.71
C VAL A 209 6.30 7.19 9.61
N THR A 210 5.77 8.14 10.37
CA THR A 210 4.56 7.94 11.17
C THR A 210 3.39 8.64 10.50
N SER A 211 2.26 7.95 10.41
CA SER A 211 1.00 8.50 9.92
C SER A 211 -0.13 8.19 10.89
N THR A 212 -1.12 9.08 10.92
CA THR A 212 -2.38 8.84 11.63
C THR A 212 -3.27 7.93 10.79
N VAL A 213 -3.74 6.85 11.40
CA VAL A 213 -4.62 5.86 10.80
C VAL A 213 -5.82 5.66 11.71
N ILE A 214 -7.03 5.72 11.18
CA ILE A 214 -8.24 5.32 11.86
C ILE A 214 -8.63 3.95 11.34
N LEU A 215 -8.51 2.94 12.20
CA LEU A 215 -8.84 1.56 11.89
C LEU A 215 -10.15 1.20 12.59
N ASN A 216 -11.21 0.94 11.82
CA ASN A 216 -12.54 0.61 12.35
C ASN A 216 -13.05 1.61 13.41
N GLY A 217 -12.79 2.90 13.18
CA GLY A 217 -13.15 4.00 14.10
C GLY A 217 -12.15 4.28 15.23
N GLU A 218 -11.10 3.46 15.38
CA GLU A 218 -10.05 3.68 16.38
C GLU A 218 -8.85 4.41 15.77
N MET A 219 -8.55 5.61 16.29
CA MET A 219 -7.39 6.40 15.86
C MET A 219 -6.08 5.83 16.44
N LYS A 220 -5.10 5.61 15.58
CA LYS A 220 -3.76 5.09 15.88
C LYS A 220 -2.71 5.91 15.15
N ASN A 221 -1.52 6.01 15.75
CA ASN A 221 -0.33 6.50 15.04
C ASN A 221 0.48 5.28 14.62
N ILE A 222 0.43 4.95 13.34
CA ILE A 222 1.12 3.78 12.79
C ILE A 222 2.45 4.23 12.21
N LYS A 223 3.50 3.49 12.54
CA LYS A 223 4.83 3.66 11.98
C LYS A 223 5.01 2.73 10.79
N PHE A 224 5.56 3.27 9.72
CA PHE A 224 5.83 2.58 8.48
C PHE A 224 7.33 2.57 8.22
N THR A 225 7.90 1.39 8.03
CA THR A 225 9.26 1.23 7.52
C THR A 225 9.26 1.52 6.02
N ILE A 226 10.23 2.33 5.58
CA ILE A 226 10.35 2.72 4.18
C ILE A 226 11.43 1.85 3.55
N GLN A 227 11.06 1.09 2.52
CA GLN A 227 12.00 0.39 1.65
C GLN A 227 12.05 1.08 0.29
N ARG A 228 13.21 1.00 -0.34
CA ARG A 228 13.46 1.56 -1.67
C ARG A 228 14.18 0.54 -2.54
N ALA A 229 13.82 0.50 -3.82
CA ALA A 229 14.51 -0.26 -4.85
C ALA A 229 14.48 0.48 -6.19
N LEU A 230 15.21 -0.02 -7.18
CA LEU A 230 15.06 0.36 -8.58
C LEU A 230 14.39 -0.81 -9.29
N SER A 231 13.25 -0.57 -9.95
CA SER A 231 12.60 -1.61 -10.73
C SER A 231 13.45 -1.99 -11.94
N GLY A 232 13.32 -3.20 -12.46
CA GLY A 232 13.96 -3.55 -13.73
C GLY A 232 13.41 -2.77 -14.93
N GLY A 233 12.31 -2.02 -14.77
CA GLY A 233 11.79 -1.06 -15.74
C GLY A 233 12.45 0.32 -15.68
N GLY A 234 13.31 0.58 -14.68
CA GLY A 234 14.11 1.80 -14.57
C GLY A 234 13.49 2.92 -13.75
N TRP A 235 12.37 2.67 -13.06
CA TRP A 235 11.75 3.63 -12.13
C TRP A 235 12.06 3.30 -10.67
N GLY A 236 11.96 4.30 -9.79
CA GLY A 236 12.10 4.09 -8.36
C GLY A 236 10.90 3.32 -7.80
N VAL A 237 11.15 2.39 -6.88
CA VAL A 237 10.11 1.71 -6.10
C VAL A 237 10.24 2.13 -4.66
N LEU A 238 9.15 2.56 -4.04
CA LEU A 238 9.08 2.79 -2.60
C LEU A 238 7.95 1.97 -1.97
N LEU A 239 8.25 1.34 -0.84
CA LEU A 239 7.30 0.58 -0.06
C LEU A 239 7.25 1.13 1.36
N PHE A 240 6.07 1.51 1.82
CA PHE A 240 5.79 1.97 3.17
C PHE A 240 5.11 0.85 3.94
N MET A 241 5.90 -0.05 4.52
CA MET A 241 5.38 -1.24 5.19
C MET A 241 5.02 -0.93 6.64
N PRO A 242 3.77 -1.16 7.08
CA PRO A 242 3.39 -0.92 8.47
C PRO A 242 4.12 -1.89 9.39
N GLN A 243 4.60 -1.40 10.54
CA GLN A 243 5.29 -2.25 11.51
C GLN A 243 4.34 -3.24 12.21
N GLU A 244 3.05 -2.91 12.26
CA GLU A 244 1.97 -3.80 12.65
C GLU A 244 1.03 -3.96 11.46
N GLN A 245 0.85 -5.19 10.99
CA GLN A 245 -0.02 -5.49 9.85
C GLN A 245 -1.47 -5.12 10.20
N LEU A 246 -2.16 -4.44 9.29
CA LEU A 246 -3.57 -4.12 9.41
C LEU A 246 -4.41 -5.37 9.09
N PRO A 247 -5.65 -5.48 9.60
CA PRO A 247 -6.49 -6.66 9.39
C PRO A 247 -6.83 -6.84 7.91
N ALA A 248 -7.07 -8.09 7.49
CA ALA A 248 -7.47 -8.41 6.12
C ALA A 248 -8.88 -7.90 5.75
N SER A 249 -9.66 -7.44 6.72
CA SER A 249 -10.99 -6.85 6.53
C SER A 249 -11.19 -5.65 7.46
N GLY A 250 -11.88 -4.62 6.98
CA GLY A 250 -12.27 -3.46 7.79
C GLY A 250 -12.30 -2.15 7.02
N GLU A 251 -12.42 -1.06 7.78
CA GLU A 251 -12.33 0.31 7.31
C GLU A 251 -11.03 0.96 7.80
N VAL A 252 -10.26 1.49 6.86
CA VAL A 252 -9.01 2.21 7.09
C VAL A 252 -9.17 3.63 6.56
N ILE A 253 -8.90 4.62 7.39
CA ILE A 253 -8.78 6.03 6.99
C ILE A 253 -7.37 6.48 7.35
N ILE A 254 -6.54 6.82 6.37
CA ILE A 254 -5.12 7.11 6.56
C ILE A 254 -4.74 8.44 5.94
N ASP A 255 -3.94 9.25 6.65
CA ASP A 255 -3.29 10.42 6.07
C ASP A 255 -2.02 9.99 5.33
N ILE A 256 -2.06 9.96 4.00
CA ILE A 256 -0.93 9.52 3.19
C ILE A 256 0.08 10.63 2.91
N LYS A 257 -0.21 11.88 3.27
CA LYS A 257 0.69 13.00 2.96
C LYS A 257 2.14 12.77 3.44
N PRO A 258 2.40 12.28 4.68
CA PRO A 258 3.77 12.01 5.12
C PRO A 258 4.52 11.02 4.23
N MET A 259 3.83 10.03 3.66
CA MET A 259 4.42 9.09 2.69
C MET A 259 4.71 9.78 1.37
N ILE A 260 3.78 10.58 0.84
CA ILE A 260 3.97 11.32 -0.41
C ILE A 260 5.15 12.29 -0.30
N ASP A 261 5.28 13.02 0.81
CA ASP A 261 6.43 13.91 1.05
C ASP A 261 7.76 13.13 0.99
N LYS A 262 7.77 11.91 1.56
CA LYS A 262 8.94 11.02 1.49
C LYS A 262 9.21 10.48 0.08
N VAL A 263 8.18 10.22 -0.71
CA VAL A 263 8.35 9.84 -2.12
C VAL A 263 9.05 10.95 -2.89
N ILE A 264 8.55 12.18 -2.78
CA ILE A 264 9.11 13.35 -3.48
C ILE A 264 10.57 13.57 -3.06
N GLU A 265 10.86 13.50 -1.76
CA GLU A 265 12.22 13.58 -1.22
C GLU A 265 13.15 12.52 -1.81
N GLN A 266 12.70 11.27 -1.93
CA GLN A 266 13.54 10.19 -2.44
C GLN A 266 13.71 10.24 -3.97
N LEU A 267 12.68 10.60 -4.71
CA LEU A 267 12.77 10.81 -6.16
C LEU A 267 13.75 11.94 -6.49
N ASP A 268 13.71 13.04 -5.75
CA ASP A 268 14.64 14.17 -5.93
C ASP A 268 16.04 13.86 -5.40
N GLY A 269 16.15 13.57 -4.11
CA GLY A 269 17.43 13.48 -3.42
C GLY A 269 18.24 12.22 -3.72
N PHE A 270 17.59 11.08 -3.99
CA PHE A 270 18.29 9.82 -4.27
C PHE A 270 18.29 9.45 -5.75
N PHE A 271 17.13 9.49 -6.40
CA PHE A 271 17.03 9.15 -7.83
C PHE A 271 17.44 10.30 -8.76
N GLY A 272 17.62 11.52 -8.22
CA GLY A 272 18.09 12.68 -8.98
C GLY A 272 17.06 13.23 -9.96
N ILE A 273 15.77 12.99 -9.70
CA ILE A 273 14.64 13.44 -10.53
C ILE A 273 14.10 14.73 -9.91
N PRO A 274 14.35 15.91 -10.52
CA PRO A 274 13.97 17.19 -9.91
C PRO A 274 12.49 17.27 -9.57
N VAL A 275 12.13 17.86 -8.42
CA VAL A 275 10.72 18.04 -8.01
C VAL A 275 9.83 18.63 -9.11
N ASP A 276 10.34 19.60 -9.88
CA ASP A 276 9.60 20.26 -10.96
C ASP A 276 9.28 19.36 -12.17
N SER A 277 9.99 18.23 -12.31
CA SER A 277 9.71 17.21 -13.33
C SER A 277 8.81 16.08 -12.83
N GLN A 278 8.52 16.02 -11.52
CA GLN A 278 7.70 14.95 -10.94
C GLN A 278 6.21 15.31 -11.01
N GLN A 279 5.39 14.32 -11.38
CA GLN A 279 3.95 14.42 -11.35
C GLN A 279 3.35 13.18 -10.68
N TRP A 280 2.59 13.37 -9.60
CA TRP A 280 1.79 12.31 -9.01
C TRP A 280 0.59 12.06 -9.93
N THR A 281 0.49 10.87 -10.53
CA THR A 281 -0.50 10.61 -11.59
C THR A 281 -1.67 9.74 -11.17
N SER A 282 -1.51 8.81 -10.21
CA SER A 282 -2.62 7.97 -9.75
C SER A 282 -2.58 7.63 -8.28
N ILE A 283 -3.76 7.33 -7.78
CA ILE A 283 -3.98 6.55 -6.57
C ILE A 283 -4.99 5.44 -6.87
N SER A 284 -4.62 4.21 -6.51
CA SER A 284 -5.45 3.02 -6.68
C SER A 284 -5.46 2.18 -5.43
N ILE A 285 -6.51 1.37 -5.29
CA ILE A 285 -6.63 0.34 -4.25
C ILE A 285 -6.57 -1.01 -4.94
N GLY A 286 -5.74 -1.91 -4.45
CA GLY A 286 -5.62 -3.23 -5.04
C GLY A 286 -4.62 -4.11 -4.34
N SER A 287 -4.26 -5.19 -5.01
CA SER A 287 -3.29 -6.17 -4.51
C SER A 287 -2.10 -6.30 -5.44
N TYR A 288 -0.88 -6.30 -4.93
CA TYR A 288 0.27 -6.92 -5.59
C TYR A 288 0.33 -8.39 -5.15
N SER A 289 0.35 -9.32 -6.09
CA SER A 289 0.04 -10.73 -5.81
C SER A 289 0.87 -11.73 -6.61
N GLY A 290 0.99 -12.94 -6.09
CA GLY A 290 1.58 -14.10 -6.74
C GLY A 290 1.74 -15.28 -5.78
N SER A 291 2.74 -16.13 -6.00
CA SER A 291 3.04 -17.27 -5.13
C SER A 291 4.50 -17.71 -5.29
N GLU A 292 5.01 -18.46 -4.31
CA GLU A 292 6.26 -19.23 -4.45
C GLU A 292 6.10 -20.47 -5.35
N GLY A 293 4.86 -20.92 -5.58
CA GLY A 293 4.52 -22.04 -6.45
C GLY A 293 4.10 -21.61 -7.86
N THR A 294 3.21 -22.38 -8.47
CA THR A 294 2.62 -22.08 -9.81
C THR A 294 1.12 -21.85 -9.73
N ALA A 295 0.58 -21.62 -8.53
CA ALA A 295 -0.84 -21.43 -8.30
C ALA A 295 -1.06 -20.31 -7.28
N PHE A 296 -2.13 -19.56 -7.43
CA PHE A 296 -2.54 -18.57 -6.44
C PHE A 296 -4.06 -18.40 -6.46
N ASN A 297 -4.63 -18.40 -5.26
CA ASN A 297 -6.08 -18.34 -5.03
C ASN A 297 -6.37 -17.31 -3.95
N TYR A 298 -6.97 -16.20 -4.36
CA TYR A 298 -7.39 -15.14 -3.46
C TYR A 298 -8.51 -14.29 -4.06
N GLY A 299 -9.10 -13.45 -3.23
CA GLY A 299 -10.05 -12.45 -3.69
C GLY A 299 -10.18 -11.32 -2.70
N TRP A 300 -10.76 -10.22 -3.17
CA TRP A 300 -11.09 -9.08 -2.34
C TRP A 300 -12.39 -8.42 -2.79
N ILE A 301 -13.03 -7.73 -1.86
CA ILE A 301 -14.14 -6.81 -2.13
C ILE A 301 -13.75 -5.42 -1.65
N LEU A 302 -13.90 -4.44 -2.52
CA LEU A 302 -13.76 -3.03 -2.23
C LEU A 302 -15.15 -2.44 -2.06
N HIS A 303 -15.53 -2.20 -0.80
CA HIS A 303 -16.84 -1.64 -0.47
C HIS A 303 -16.91 -0.13 -0.64
N ASP A 304 -15.81 0.56 -0.36
CA ASP A 304 -15.72 2.01 -0.45
C ASP A 304 -14.25 2.41 -0.58
N ALA A 305 -13.94 3.30 -1.52
CA ALA A 305 -12.63 3.93 -1.61
C ALA A 305 -12.76 5.36 -2.11
N ARG A 306 -12.13 6.30 -1.41
CA ARG A 306 -12.21 7.72 -1.73
C ARG A 306 -11.12 8.54 -1.06
N ILE A 307 -10.80 9.68 -1.68
CA ILE A 307 -10.04 10.75 -1.04
C ILE A 307 -11.05 11.65 -0.31
N LEU A 308 -10.92 11.78 1.00
CA LEU A 308 -11.86 12.54 1.82
C LEU A 308 -11.69 14.05 1.58
N SER A 309 -12.82 14.75 1.50
CA SER A 309 -12.80 16.21 1.50
C SER A 309 -12.31 16.76 2.84
N PRO A 310 -11.84 18.01 2.92
CA PRO A 310 -11.50 18.64 4.19
C PRO A 310 -12.63 18.62 5.23
N SER A 311 -13.90 18.61 4.79
CA SER A 311 -15.06 18.50 5.68
C SER A 311 -15.30 17.09 6.24
N GLU A 312 -14.91 16.06 5.49
CA GLU A 312 -15.00 14.65 5.90
C GLU A 312 -13.76 14.17 6.63
N ALA A 313 -12.63 14.87 6.46
CA ALA A 313 -11.37 14.55 7.09
C ALA A 313 -11.50 14.51 8.63
N PRO A 314 -10.82 13.56 9.31
CA PRO A 314 -10.81 13.49 10.76
C PRO A 314 -10.35 14.80 11.39
N LYS A 315 -11.16 15.34 12.30
CA LYS A 315 -10.79 16.52 13.09
C LYS A 315 -9.85 16.09 14.21
N ILE A 316 -8.55 16.12 13.94
CA ILE A 316 -7.53 15.86 14.96
C ILE A 316 -7.49 17.07 15.90
N ILE A 317 -8.14 16.96 17.05
CA ILE A 317 -7.97 17.91 18.15
C ILE A 317 -6.59 17.64 18.73
N LYS A 318 -5.61 18.50 18.44
CA LYS A 318 -4.30 18.47 19.12
C LYS A 318 -4.53 18.78 20.59
N THR A 319 -4.71 17.76 21.41
CA THR A 319 -4.67 17.91 22.87
C THR A 319 -3.22 18.15 23.23
N THR A 320 -2.84 19.42 23.37
CA THR A 320 -1.54 19.78 23.92
C THR A 320 -1.57 19.39 25.40
N GLU A 321 -1.14 18.17 25.71
CA GLU A 321 -0.87 17.77 27.09
C GLU A 321 0.31 18.61 27.59
N THR A 322 0.00 19.67 28.32
CA THR A 322 1.00 20.40 29.10
C THR A 322 1.47 19.45 30.20
N VAL A 323 2.51 18.66 29.92
CA VAL A 323 3.20 17.87 30.92
C VAL A 323 3.83 18.83 31.91
N THR A 324 3.10 19.13 33.00
CA THR A 324 3.63 19.90 34.13
C THR A 324 4.59 18.97 34.85
N LYS A 325 5.87 19.04 34.48
CA LYS A 325 6.94 18.29 35.12
C LYS A 325 7.09 18.79 36.56
N THR A 326 6.46 18.11 37.52
CA THR A 326 6.70 18.33 38.95
C THR A 326 8.08 17.76 39.29
N GLU A 327 9.09 18.61 39.29
CA GLU A 327 10.43 18.25 39.78
C GLU A 327 10.35 17.98 41.29
N THR A 328 10.29 16.70 41.66
CA THR A 328 10.49 16.28 43.04
C THR A 328 12.00 16.25 43.28
N MET A 329 12.54 17.27 43.95
CA MET A 329 13.94 17.28 44.38
C MET A 329 14.14 16.21 45.47
N THR A 330 14.66 15.05 45.09
CA THR A 330 15.14 14.05 46.04
C THR A 330 16.61 14.33 46.35
N ILE A 331 16.88 14.94 47.51
CA ILE A 331 18.23 15.10 48.06
C ILE A 331 18.74 13.71 48.41
N THR A 332 19.67 13.18 47.62
CA THR A 332 20.35 11.91 47.91
C THR A 332 21.75 12.23 48.43
N GLU A 333 22.02 11.90 49.68
CA GLU A 333 23.37 11.99 50.26
C GLU A 333 24.26 10.91 49.64
N THR A 334 25.19 11.32 48.78
CA THR A 334 26.19 10.43 48.17
C THR A 334 27.31 10.14 49.17
N LYS A 335 27.36 8.91 49.68
CA LYS A 335 28.52 8.37 50.41
C LYS A 335 29.49 7.74 49.41
N THR A 336 30.65 8.37 49.22
CA THR A 336 31.72 7.91 48.32
C THR A 336 32.46 6.72 48.94
N GLU A 337 32.28 5.52 48.38
CA GLU A 337 33.17 4.38 48.61
C GLU A 337 34.02 4.15 47.36
N THR A 338 35.33 4.34 47.52
CA THR A 338 36.34 4.14 46.47
C THR A 338 36.64 2.64 46.35
N LYS A 339 36.23 2.02 45.25
CA LYS A 339 36.60 0.64 44.92
C LYS A 339 37.55 0.65 43.73
N THR A 340 38.77 0.18 43.94
CA THR A 340 39.79 -0.01 42.90
C THR A 340 39.52 -1.33 42.19
N GLU A 341 39.15 -1.28 40.92
CA GLU A 341 39.05 -2.46 40.05
C GLU A 341 40.19 -2.47 39.03
N THR A 342 40.90 -3.60 38.98
CA THR A 342 42.04 -3.86 38.11
C THR A 342 41.51 -4.43 36.78
N VAL A 343 41.60 -3.67 35.70
CA VAL A 343 41.20 -4.10 34.36
C VAL A 343 42.33 -4.90 33.73
N THR A 344 42.06 -6.16 33.37
CA THR A 344 42.96 -7.00 32.58
C THR A 344 42.44 -7.04 31.15
N GLU A 345 43.11 -6.34 30.23
CA GLU A 345 42.79 -6.38 28.79
C GLU A 345 43.24 -7.71 28.18
N THR A 346 42.29 -8.49 27.66
CA THR A 346 42.57 -9.66 26.82
C THR A 346 42.24 -9.29 25.38
N LYS A 347 43.27 -9.22 24.53
CA LYS A 347 43.17 -8.86 23.11
C LYS A 347 42.95 -10.15 22.29
N THR A 348 41.73 -10.33 21.79
CA THR A 348 41.38 -11.44 20.87
C THR A 348 41.39 -10.91 19.44
N GLU A 349 42.35 -11.35 18.62
CA GLU A 349 42.37 -11.12 17.17
C GLU A 349 41.51 -12.18 16.48
N THR A 350 40.36 -11.76 15.96
CA THR A 350 39.51 -12.60 15.10
C THR A 350 39.84 -12.33 13.64
N LYS A 351 40.36 -13.35 12.95
CA LYS A 351 40.68 -13.33 11.53
C LYS A 351 39.46 -13.82 10.75
N THR A 352 38.80 -12.93 10.02
CA THR A 352 37.66 -13.26 9.16
C THR A 352 38.18 -13.64 7.77
N GLU A 353 37.99 -14.90 7.37
CA GLU A 353 38.18 -15.37 6.00
C GLU A 353 36.86 -15.28 5.23
N THR A 354 36.81 -14.42 4.21
CA THR A 354 35.68 -14.31 3.29
C THR A 354 35.83 -15.36 2.19
N LYS A 355 35.02 -16.42 2.24
CA LYS A 355 34.77 -17.32 1.10
C LYS A 355 33.60 -16.76 0.29
N THR A 356 33.87 -16.43 -0.96
CA THR A 356 32.84 -16.13 -1.96
C THR A 356 32.42 -17.45 -2.61
N GLU A 357 31.26 -17.99 -2.21
CA GLU A 357 30.57 -19.04 -2.95
C GLU A 357 29.50 -18.38 -3.83
N THR A 358 29.73 -18.40 -5.15
CA THR A 358 28.73 -18.07 -6.16
C THR A 358 27.98 -19.33 -6.57
N THR A 359 26.76 -19.51 -6.08
CA THR A 359 25.80 -20.49 -6.60
C THR A 359 24.36 -20.07 -6.29
N GLY A 360 23.51 -20.04 -7.31
CA GLY A 360 22.04 -20.12 -7.17
C GLY A 360 21.31 -18.87 -7.63
N GLY A 361 20.49 -19.00 -8.68
CA GLY A 361 19.80 -17.89 -9.33
C GLY A 361 18.75 -17.21 -8.45
N GLY A 362 18.95 -15.91 -8.23
CA GLY A 362 17.88 -15.00 -7.82
C GLY A 362 17.27 -14.40 -9.08
N GLY A 363 15.99 -14.69 -9.33
CA GLY A 363 15.23 -14.11 -10.43
C GLY A 363 15.19 -12.59 -10.29
N ILE A 364 15.83 -11.92 -11.24
CA ILE A 364 15.91 -10.47 -11.34
C ILE A 364 14.50 -9.99 -11.76
N CYS A 365 13.80 -9.28 -10.87
CA CYS A 365 12.49 -8.72 -11.20
C CYS A 365 12.64 -7.54 -12.17
N GLY A 366 12.59 -7.86 -13.46
CA GLY A 366 12.38 -6.92 -14.56
C GLY A 366 13.37 -7.06 -15.72
N PRO A 367 13.06 -6.46 -16.89
CA PRO A 367 13.61 -6.78 -18.21
C PRO A 367 15.06 -6.31 -18.46
N ALA A 368 15.94 -6.38 -17.47
CA ALA A 368 17.31 -5.85 -17.54
C ALA A 368 18.26 -6.65 -18.46
N ALA A 369 17.89 -7.84 -18.93
CA ALA A 369 18.79 -8.66 -19.74
C ALA A 369 18.89 -8.24 -21.23
N ILE A 370 18.02 -7.36 -21.75
CA ILE A 370 17.99 -7.06 -23.20
C ILE A 370 18.31 -5.59 -23.55
N ILE A 371 18.20 -4.64 -22.62
CA ILE A 371 18.38 -3.20 -22.95
C ILE A 371 19.83 -2.70 -22.74
N GLY A 372 20.68 -3.45 -22.02
CA GLY A 372 22.08 -3.08 -21.76
C GLY A 372 22.97 -2.94 -23.01
N LEU A 373 22.54 -3.43 -24.19
CA LEU A 373 23.31 -3.33 -25.44
C LEU A 373 22.93 -2.13 -26.33
N ALA A 374 21.86 -1.40 -26.02
CA ALA A 374 21.40 -0.28 -26.86
C ALA A 374 21.96 1.09 -26.44
N ILE A 375 22.43 1.26 -25.20
CA ILE A 375 22.86 2.57 -24.67
C ILE A 375 24.38 2.80 -24.82
N VAL A 376 25.18 1.74 -24.97
CA VAL A 376 26.64 1.83 -25.14
C VAL A 376 27.07 2.65 -26.37
N PRO A 377 26.40 2.60 -27.54
CA PRO A 377 26.80 3.42 -28.69
C PRO A 377 26.49 4.92 -28.52
N LEU A 378 25.54 5.31 -27.65
CA LEU A 378 25.16 6.71 -27.47
C LEU A 378 26.13 7.49 -26.58
N LEU A 379 26.70 6.84 -25.55
CA LEU A 379 27.66 7.47 -24.65
C LEU A 379 29.05 7.67 -25.26
N LEU A 380 29.41 6.87 -26.27
CA LEU A 380 30.69 7.03 -26.99
C LEU A 380 30.67 8.14 -28.05
N ARG A 381 29.51 8.71 -28.39
CA ARG A 381 29.40 9.79 -29.39
C ARG A 381 29.59 11.21 -28.81
N LYS A 382 29.62 11.36 -27.48
CA LYS A 382 29.85 12.65 -26.81
C LYS A 382 31.32 12.97 -26.50
N ARG A 383 32.27 12.13 -26.92
CA ARG A 383 33.70 12.40 -26.85
C ARG A 383 34.37 12.28 -28.22
N ARG A 384 34.06 13.23 -29.10
CA ARG A 384 34.97 13.69 -30.16
C ARG A 384 34.81 15.18 -30.36
#